data_AF-A0AAN5L6E7-F1
#
_entry.id   AF-A0AAN5L6E7-F1
#
_cell.length_a   1.000
_cell.length_b   1.000
_cell.length_c   1.000
_cell.angle_alpha   90.00
_cell.angle_beta   90.00
_cell.angle_gamma   90.00
#
_symmetry.space_group_name_H-M   'P 1'
#
loop_
_entity.id
_entity.type
_entity.pdbx_description
1 polymer ?
#
loop_
_entity_poly.entity_id
_entity_poly.type
_entity_poly.pdbx_seq_one_letter_code
_entity_poly.pdbx_strand_id
1 'polypeptide(L)'
;MRQRGFTLLEMMLILLLMGVSAGMVLLAFPASRDDSAAQTLARFEAQLRFVQQRGLQTGQFFGVSVHPDRWQFLVLQARESHEPPSVGNDWNGYRWLPLSAGRVATSGSVVGDKLRLAFPQGEAWTPGDNPDVLIFPGGEMTPFRLTVGEATGIAFNARGESQPQPQEAP
;
A
#
# COMPACT_ATOMS: atom_id res chain seq x y z
N MET A 1 -64.76 -27.28 -10.92
CA MET A 1 -63.35 -27.07 -10.49
C MET A 1 -62.93 -25.68 -10.96
N ARG A 2 -62.60 -24.75 -10.06
CA ARG A 2 -62.22 -23.37 -10.42
C ARG A 2 -60.70 -23.26 -10.45
N GLN A 3 -60.13 -23.21 -11.65
CA GLN A 3 -58.72 -22.88 -11.85
C GLN A 3 -58.53 -21.39 -11.54
N ARG A 4 -57.83 -21.08 -10.45
CA ARG A 4 -57.32 -19.74 -10.17
C ARG A 4 -56.11 -19.54 -11.08
N GLY A 5 -56.35 -18.97 -12.27
CA GLY A 5 -55.28 -18.56 -13.17
C GLY A 5 -54.48 -17.42 -12.55
N PHE A 6 -53.16 -17.57 -12.52
CA PHE A 6 -52.21 -16.57 -12.07
C PHE A 6 -52.46 -15.24 -12.79
N THR A 7 -52.66 -14.15 -12.06
CA THR A 7 -52.99 -12.86 -12.69
C THR A 7 -51.71 -12.21 -13.23
N LEU A 8 -51.81 -11.46 -14.33
CA LEU A 8 -50.68 -10.67 -14.85
C LEU A 8 -50.10 -9.74 -13.79
N LEU A 9 -50.97 -9.20 -12.92
CA LEU A 9 -50.59 -8.33 -11.81
C LEU A 9 -49.68 -9.05 -10.81
N GLU A 10 -49.95 -10.31 -10.51
CA GLU A 10 -49.14 -11.13 -9.59
C GLU A 10 -47.73 -11.36 -10.12
N MET A 11 -47.60 -11.66 -11.42
CA MET A 11 -46.29 -11.77 -12.08
C MET A 11 -45.53 -10.44 -12.10
N MET A 12 -46.21 -9.33 -12.39
CA MET A 12 -45.59 -8.00 -12.36
C MET A 12 -45.11 -7.64 -10.94
N LEU A 13 -45.90 -7.96 -9.93
CA LEU A 13 -45.53 -7.72 -8.53
C LEU A 13 -44.33 -8.58 -8.12
N ILE A 14 -44.27 -9.85 -8.52
CA ILE A 14 -43.14 -10.74 -8.23
C ILE A 14 -41.87 -10.23 -8.87
N LEU A 15 -41.91 -9.81 -10.14
CA LEU A 15 -40.76 -9.24 -10.84
C LEU A 15 -40.30 -7.91 -10.21
N LEU A 16 -41.25 -7.05 -9.82
CA LEU A 16 -40.97 -5.83 -9.08
C LEU A 16 -40.28 -6.14 -7.75
N LEU A 17 -40.83 -7.09 -6.99
CA LEU A 17 -40.28 -7.48 -5.70
C LEU A 17 -38.88 -8.09 -5.84
N MET A 18 -38.65 -8.93 -6.87
CA MET A 18 -37.34 -9.47 -7.20
C MET A 18 -36.35 -8.35 -7.55
N GLY A 19 -36.75 -7.38 -8.37
CA GLY A 19 -35.90 -6.24 -8.75
C GLY A 19 -35.52 -5.36 -7.57
N VAL A 20 -36.49 -5.01 -6.72
CA VAL A 20 -36.25 -4.22 -5.50
C VAL A 20 -35.35 -4.97 -4.52
N SER A 21 -35.60 -6.28 -4.34
CA SER A 21 -34.78 -7.12 -3.45
C SER A 21 -33.34 -7.23 -3.96
N ALA A 22 -33.14 -7.47 -5.25
CA ALA A 22 -31.81 -7.53 -5.87
C ALA A 22 -31.06 -6.18 -5.77
N GLY A 23 -31.75 -5.06 -5.97
CA GLY A 23 -31.17 -3.72 -5.80
C GLY A 23 -30.75 -3.43 -4.35
N MET A 24 -31.54 -3.88 -3.37
CA MET A 24 -31.21 -3.72 -1.96
C MET A 24 -29.97 -4.52 -1.56
N VAL A 25 -29.82 -5.74 -2.07
CA VAL A 25 -28.64 -6.59 -1.84
C VAL A 25 -27.36 -5.92 -2.37
N LEU A 26 -27.42 -5.31 -3.57
CA LEU A 26 -26.26 -4.62 -4.15
C LEU A 26 -25.82 -3.40 -3.32
N LEU A 27 -26.76 -2.71 -2.66
CA LEU A 27 -26.47 -1.58 -1.76
C LEU A 27 -26.05 -2.03 -0.35
N ALA A 28 -26.42 -3.25 0.06
CA ALA A 28 -26.10 -3.80 1.38
C ALA A 28 -24.65 -4.28 1.49
N PHE A 29 -23.96 -4.51 0.36
CA PHE A 29 -22.52 -4.78 0.33
C PHE A 29 -21.77 -3.49 0.00
N PRO A 30 -21.34 -2.70 1.01
CA PRO A 30 -20.37 -1.64 0.74
C PRO A 30 -19.15 -2.26 0.06
N ALA A 31 -18.52 -1.55 -0.88
CA ALA A 31 -17.21 -1.96 -1.39
C ALA A 31 -16.30 -2.20 -0.18
N SER A 32 -15.88 -3.45 0.02
CA SER A 32 -15.25 -3.86 1.27
C SER A 32 -14.00 -3.01 1.46
N ARG A 33 -13.94 -2.26 2.58
CA ARG A 33 -12.76 -1.48 2.96
C ARG A 33 -11.48 -2.32 2.91
N ASP A 34 -11.60 -3.59 3.27
CA ASP A 34 -10.52 -4.58 3.22
C ASP A 34 -10.01 -4.84 1.81
N ASP A 35 -10.86 -4.82 0.78
CA ASP A 35 -10.43 -4.99 -0.61
C ASP A 35 -9.56 -3.81 -1.06
N SER A 36 -9.92 -2.58 -0.68
CA SER A 36 -9.10 -1.40 -0.98
C SER A 36 -7.77 -1.38 -0.23
N ALA A 37 -7.75 -1.86 1.01
CA ALA A 37 -6.55 -1.95 1.83
C ALA A 37 -5.60 -3.03 1.29
N ALA A 38 -6.13 -4.21 0.97
CA ALA A 38 -5.36 -5.31 0.37
C ALA A 38 -4.78 -4.90 -0.99
N GLN A 39 -5.55 -4.21 -1.83
CA GLN A 39 -5.05 -3.72 -3.13
C GLN A 39 -3.95 -2.67 -2.96
N THR A 40 -4.05 -1.81 -1.94
CA THR A 40 -3.01 -0.83 -1.59
C THR A 40 -1.72 -1.51 -1.18
N LEU A 41 -1.79 -2.50 -0.28
CA LEU A 41 -0.63 -3.27 0.17
C LEU A 41 -0.01 -4.07 -0.97
N ALA A 42 -0.82 -4.70 -1.83
CA ALA A 42 -0.33 -5.43 -3.00
C ALA A 42 0.42 -4.50 -3.97
N ARG A 43 -0.08 -3.26 -4.17
CA ARG A 43 0.61 -2.24 -4.97
C ARG A 43 1.95 -1.86 -4.34
N PHE A 44 1.96 -1.59 -3.04
CA PHE A 44 3.19 -1.28 -2.31
C PHE A 44 4.21 -2.42 -2.42
N GLU A 45 3.79 -3.67 -2.20
CA GLU A 45 4.66 -4.85 -2.30
C GLU A 45 5.26 -4.99 -3.70
N ALA A 46 4.44 -4.87 -4.76
CA ALA A 46 4.93 -4.94 -6.13
C ALA A 46 5.98 -3.86 -6.44
N GLN A 47 5.77 -2.64 -5.95
CA GLN A 47 6.73 -1.55 -6.09
C GLN A 47 8.02 -1.81 -5.30
N LEU A 48 7.90 -2.30 -4.07
CA LEU A 48 9.04 -2.67 -3.23
C LEU A 48 9.89 -3.75 -3.92
N ARG A 49 9.26 -4.81 -4.45
CA ARG A 49 9.94 -5.88 -5.19
C ARG A 49 10.71 -5.34 -6.39
N PHE A 50 10.10 -4.43 -7.15
CA PHE A 50 10.76 -3.76 -8.27
C PHE A 50 12.00 -2.98 -7.80
N VAL A 51 11.88 -2.21 -6.70
CA VAL A 51 13.01 -1.43 -6.16
C VAL A 51 14.11 -2.33 -5.62
N GLN A 52 13.78 -3.44 -4.95
CA GLN A 52 14.77 -4.43 -4.51
C GLN A 52 15.54 -5.03 -5.69
N GLN A 53 14.84 -5.46 -6.74
CA GLN A 53 15.47 -5.98 -7.95
C GLN A 53 16.39 -4.95 -8.60
N ARG A 54 15.95 -3.68 -8.65
CA ARG A 54 16.77 -2.59 -9.15
C ARG A 54 18.01 -2.35 -8.27
N GLY A 55 17.89 -2.42 -6.94
CA GLY A 55 18.99 -2.38 -5.98
C GLY A 55 20.08 -3.40 -6.28
N LEU A 56 19.66 -4.66 -6.48
CA LEU A 56 20.56 -5.75 -6.85
C LEU A 56 21.23 -5.52 -8.22
N GLN A 57 20.54 -4.89 -9.17
CA GLN A 57 21.04 -4.66 -10.54
C GLN A 57 21.96 -3.43 -10.64
N THR A 58 21.64 -2.33 -9.97
CA THR A 58 22.36 -1.06 -10.11
C THR A 58 23.40 -0.83 -9.02
N GLY A 59 23.35 -1.59 -7.92
CA GLY A 59 24.23 -1.38 -6.77
C GLY A 59 23.90 -0.13 -5.95
N GLN A 60 22.76 0.53 -6.21
CA GLN A 60 22.38 1.78 -5.55
C GLN A 60 21.62 1.54 -4.25
N PHE A 61 21.76 2.47 -3.32
CA PHE A 61 20.96 2.51 -2.11
C PHE A 61 19.59 3.12 -2.39
N PHE A 62 18.56 2.46 -1.90
CA PHE A 62 17.19 2.93 -1.97
C PHE A 62 16.61 3.07 -0.57
N GLY A 63 15.51 3.80 -0.49
CA GLY A 63 14.72 3.90 0.72
C GLY A 63 13.27 4.14 0.38
N VAL A 64 12.41 4.05 1.39
CA VAL A 64 11.01 4.47 1.27
C VAL A 64 10.67 5.40 2.42
N SER A 65 10.08 6.55 2.08
CA SER A 65 9.42 7.42 3.05
C SER A 65 7.93 7.10 3.04
N VAL A 66 7.39 6.87 4.22
CA VAL A 66 5.99 6.54 4.45
C VAL A 66 5.37 7.69 5.23
N HIS A 67 4.24 8.18 4.71
CA HIS A 67 3.38 9.16 5.34
C HIS A 67 2.01 8.54 5.57
N PRO A 68 1.18 9.11 6.46
CA PRO A 68 -0.15 8.58 6.71
C PRO A 68 -1.04 8.45 5.46
N ASP A 69 -0.82 9.27 4.45
CA ASP A 69 -1.63 9.37 3.23
C ASP A 69 -0.92 8.88 1.96
N ARG A 70 0.41 8.71 2.01
CA ARG A 70 1.23 8.41 0.84
C ARG A 70 2.53 7.70 1.17
N TRP A 71 3.13 7.07 0.17
CA TRP A 71 4.48 6.56 0.26
C TRP A 71 5.27 6.94 -0.98
N GLN A 72 6.58 7.01 -0.84
CA GLN A 72 7.49 7.39 -1.92
C GLN A 72 8.82 6.66 -1.78
N PHE A 73 9.22 5.98 -2.86
CA PHE A 73 10.56 5.42 -2.96
C PHE A 73 11.57 6.51 -3.31
N LEU A 74 12.73 6.41 -2.68
CA LEU A 74 13.84 7.34 -2.79
C LEU A 74 15.08 6.57 -3.24
N VAL A 75 15.97 7.26 -3.95
CA VAL A 75 17.30 6.77 -4.32
C VAL A 75 18.35 7.69 -3.71
N LEU A 76 19.40 7.09 -3.15
CA LEU A 76 20.55 7.84 -2.65
C LEU A 76 21.48 8.13 -3.82
N GLN A 77 21.76 9.42 -4.05
CA GLN A 77 22.67 9.86 -5.10
C GLN A 77 23.75 10.75 -4.50
N ALA A 78 24.98 10.65 -5.02
CA ALA A 78 26.03 11.59 -4.69
C ALA A 78 25.61 12.98 -5.16
N ARG A 79 25.84 13.98 -4.31
CA ARG A 79 25.63 15.39 -4.65
C ARG A 79 26.66 15.79 -5.69
N GLU A 80 26.19 16.40 -6.76
CA GLU A 80 27.07 17.07 -7.71
C GLU A 80 27.52 18.42 -7.16
N SER A 81 28.79 18.77 -7.38
CA SER A 81 29.44 19.95 -6.79
C SER A 81 28.77 21.29 -7.15
N HIS A 82 28.01 21.33 -8.24
CA HIS A 82 27.37 22.54 -8.76
C HIS A 82 25.97 22.78 -8.21
N GLU A 83 25.45 21.87 -7.39
CA GLU A 83 24.07 21.90 -6.96
C GLU A 83 23.92 22.64 -5.63
N PRO A 84 22.89 23.51 -5.48
CA PRO A 84 22.74 24.31 -4.27
C PRO A 84 22.51 23.41 -3.04
N PRO A 85 23.00 23.82 -1.86
CA PRO A 85 22.76 23.08 -0.62
C PRO A 85 21.25 23.01 -0.34
N SER A 86 20.75 21.78 -0.21
CA SER A 86 19.36 21.47 0.12
C SER A 86 19.20 21.35 1.64
N VAL A 87 18.10 21.88 2.19
CA VAL A 87 17.82 21.78 3.63
C VAL A 87 17.03 20.49 3.86
N GLY A 88 17.57 19.56 4.65
CA GLY A 88 16.81 18.47 5.27
C GLY A 88 17.12 17.03 4.80
N ASN A 89 17.52 16.82 3.54
CA ASN A 89 17.70 15.47 2.95
C ASN A 89 19.16 15.12 2.61
N ASP A 90 20.11 15.86 3.18
CA ASP A 90 21.54 15.73 2.91
C ASP A 90 22.19 14.76 3.89
N TRP A 91 22.85 13.73 3.37
CA TRP A 91 23.69 12.81 4.12
C TRP A 91 25.12 12.87 3.59
N ASN A 92 26.00 13.65 4.24
CA ASN A 92 27.46 13.63 4.01
C ASN A 92 27.88 13.56 2.52
N GLY A 93 27.42 14.52 1.70
CA GLY A 93 27.72 14.54 0.26
C GLY A 93 26.82 13.65 -0.61
N TYR A 94 25.82 12.99 -0.02
CA TYR A 94 24.74 12.30 -0.70
C TYR A 94 23.41 12.97 -0.39
N ARG A 95 22.41 12.75 -1.24
CA ARG A 95 21.03 13.21 -1.03
C ARG A 95 20.03 12.15 -1.43
N TRP A 96 18.90 12.13 -0.73
CA TRP A 96 17.75 11.32 -1.11
C TRP A 96 16.91 12.06 -2.15
N LEU A 97 16.67 11.39 -3.28
CA LEU A 97 15.85 11.92 -4.36
C LEU A 97 14.67 10.99 -4.65
N PRO A 98 13.50 11.53 -5.01
CA PRO A 98 12.40 10.76 -5.58
C PRO A 98 12.87 9.79 -6.67
N LEU A 99 12.65 8.50 -6.46
CA LEU A 99 12.96 7.51 -7.47
C LEU A 99 12.03 7.71 -8.66
N SER A 100 12.60 7.94 -9.84
CA SER A 100 11.86 7.97 -11.10
C SER A 100 12.24 6.74 -11.94
N ALA A 101 11.25 5.93 -12.30
CA ALA A 101 11.45 4.66 -13.01
C ALA A 101 10.65 4.57 -14.32
N GLY A 102 10.58 5.69 -15.06
CA GLY A 102 9.88 5.76 -16.33
C GLY A 102 8.39 5.48 -16.19
N ARG A 103 7.95 4.28 -16.61
CA ARG A 103 6.54 3.84 -16.55
C ARG A 103 6.16 3.13 -15.25
N VAL A 104 7.13 2.76 -14.40
CA VAL A 104 6.84 2.10 -13.13
C VAL A 104 6.58 3.16 -12.08
N ALA A 105 5.40 3.09 -11.46
CA ALA A 105 5.06 3.95 -10.34
C ALA A 105 5.96 3.60 -9.13
N THR A 106 6.58 4.61 -8.54
CA THR A 106 7.51 4.52 -7.40
C THR A 106 7.00 5.33 -6.20
N SER A 107 5.74 5.70 -6.25
CA SER A 107 5.00 6.32 -5.17
C SER A 107 3.55 5.86 -5.25
N GLY A 108 2.82 6.07 -4.16
CA GLY A 108 1.38 5.85 -4.13
C GLY A 108 0.73 6.63 -3.00
N SER A 109 -0.60 6.66 -3.02
CA SER A 109 -1.42 7.26 -1.98
C SER A 109 -2.54 6.33 -1.57
N VAL A 110 -3.05 6.56 -0.37
CA VAL A 110 -4.21 5.88 0.20
C VAL A 110 -5.36 6.89 0.28
N VAL A 111 -6.56 6.45 -0.08
CA VAL A 111 -7.77 7.27 -0.01
C VAL A 111 -8.68 6.71 1.06
N GLY A 112 -9.10 7.54 2.01
CA GLY A 112 -10.01 7.16 3.10
C GLY A 112 -9.35 6.47 4.29
N ASP A 113 -8.26 5.72 4.07
CA ASP A 113 -7.48 5.07 5.12
C ASP A 113 -6.13 5.75 5.36
N LYS A 114 -5.52 5.44 6.52
CA LYS A 114 -4.18 5.91 6.88
C LYS A 114 -3.19 4.76 6.91
N LEU A 115 -1.99 5.01 6.39
CA LEU A 115 -0.84 4.15 6.57
C LEU A 115 -0.28 4.31 7.97
N ARG A 116 0.17 3.20 8.55
CA ARG A 116 1.05 3.20 9.71
C ARG A 116 2.23 2.30 9.48
N LEU A 117 3.40 2.78 9.91
CA LEU A 117 4.63 2.02 9.91
C LEU A 117 4.99 1.64 11.35
N ALA A 118 5.40 0.39 11.55
CA ALA A 118 5.89 -0.11 12.83
C ALA A 118 7.18 -0.90 12.62
N PHE A 119 8.12 -0.76 13.56
CA PHE A 119 9.41 -1.44 13.53
C PHE A 119 9.47 -2.54 14.60
N PRO A 120 10.13 -3.69 14.33
CA PRO A 120 10.18 -4.80 15.29
C PRO A 120 10.85 -4.47 16.62
N GLN A 121 11.75 -3.47 16.64
CA GLN A 121 12.44 -3.04 17.85
C GLN A 121 11.65 -1.97 18.65
N GLY A 122 10.46 -1.59 18.18
CA GLY A 122 9.56 -0.70 18.89
C GLY A 122 9.90 0.80 18.74
N GLU A 123 10.70 1.18 17.74
CA GLU A 123 10.96 2.58 17.44
C GLU A 123 9.66 3.33 17.11
N ALA A 124 9.55 4.55 17.64
CA ALA A 124 8.46 5.44 17.30
C ALA A 124 8.61 5.92 15.86
N TRP A 125 7.65 5.55 15.00
CA TRP A 125 7.59 6.08 13.64
C TRP A 125 7.17 7.55 13.64
N THR A 126 8.02 8.40 13.07
CA THR A 126 7.76 9.83 12.87
C THR A 126 7.89 10.11 11.37
N PRO A 127 6.78 10.35 10.65
CA PRO A 127 6.83 10.64 9.22
C PRO A 127 7.70 11.86 8.92
N GLY A 128 8.54 11.76 7.90
CA GLY A 128 9.39 12.85 7.44
C GLY A 128 9.89 12.65 6.00
N ASP A 129 10.71 13.58 5.54
CA ASP A 129 11.22 13.57 4.16
C ASP A 129 12.34 12.54 3.92
N ASN A 130 13.02 12.13 5.00
CA ASN A 130 14.03 11.09 4.96
C ASN A 130 13.37 9.69 4.90
N PRO A 131 14.05 8.69 4.31
CA PRO A 131 13.49 7.35 4.26
C PRO A 131 13.38 6.74 5.66
N ASP A 132 12.21 6.19 5.96
CA ASP A 132 11.95 5.44 7.19
C ASP A 132 12.55 4.02 7.12
N VAL A 133 12.54 3.43 5.92
CA VAL A 133 13.05 2.08 5.64
C VAL A 133 14.14 2.18 4.59
N LEU A 134 15.28 1.55 4.88
CA LEU A 134 16.41 1.48 3.96
C LEU A 134 16.42 0.14 3.23
N ILE A 135 16.77 0.18 1.95
CA ILE A 135 16.88 -0.98 1.06
C ILE A 135 18.31 -1.00 0.53
N PHE A 136 19.05 -2.02 0.93
CA PHE A 136 20.47 -2.14 0.65
C PHE A 136 20.71 -2.86 -0.69
N PRO A 137 21.78 -2.51 -1.42
CA PRO A 137 22.15 -3.18 -2.67
C PRO A 137 22.38 -4.68 -2.52
N GLY A 138 22.71 -5.16 -1.31
CA GLY A 138 22.92 -6.58 -1.01
C GLY A 138 21.64 -7.40 -0.86
N GLY A 139 20.46 -6.79 -1.03
CA GLY A 139 19.16 -7.44 -0.85
C GLY A 139 18.63 -7.37 0.59
N GLU A 140 19.44 -6.87 1.52
CA GLU A 140 19.00 -6.58 2.89
C GLU A 140 18.10 -5.34 2.93
N MET A 141 17.24 -5.25 3.95
CA MET A 141 16.44 -4.05 4.23
C MET A 141 16.21 -3.87 5.72
N THR A 142 15.84 -2.65 6.12
CA THR A 142 15.29 -2.40 7.46
C THR A 142 14.00 -3.21 7.63
N PRO A 143 13.87 -4.07 8.65
CA PRO A 143 12.62 -4.80 8.91
C PRO A 143 11.49 -3.83 9.32
N PHE A 144 10.29 -4.03 8.78
CA PHE A 144 9.15 -3.16 9.10
C PHE A 144 7.82 -3.88 8.91
N ARG A 145 6.76 -3.30 9.50
CA ARG A 145 5.37 -3.65 9.26
C ARG A 145 4.64 -2.43 8.74
N LEU A 146 3.96 -2.58 7.61
CA LEU A 146 3.10 -1.57 7.03
C LEU A 146 1.64 -2.00 7.21
N THR A 147 0.82 -1.13 7.79
CA THR A 147 -0.63 -1.36 7.95
C THR A 147 -1.42 -0.27 7.24
N VAL A 148 -2.55 -0.65 6.65
CA VAL A 148 -3.55 0.26 6.09
C VAL A 148 -4.78 0.19 6.99
N GLY A 149 -5.16 1.31 7.60
CA GLY A 149 -6.22 1.31 8.61
C GLY A 149 -5.77 0.61 9.90
N GLU A 150 -6.67 -0.17 10.53
CA GLU A 150 -6.40 -0.82 11.83
C GLU A 150 -6.11 -2.32 11.75
N ALA A 151 -6.57 -3.02 10.71
CA ALA A 151 -6.51 -4.49 10.66
C ALA A 151 -5.51 -5.00 9.62
N THR A 152 -5.56 -4.47 8.40
CA THR A 152 -4.85 -5.06 7.25
C THR A 152 -3.40 -4.61 7.20
N GLY A 153 -2.47 -5.55 7.30
CA GLY A 153 -1.05 -5.26 7.28
C GLY A 153 -0.20 -6.31 6.60
N ILE A 154 1.02 -5.90 6.23
CA ILE A 154 2.07 -6.76 5.69
C ILE A 154 3.38 -6.46 6.43
N ALA A 155 4.12 -7.50 6.78
CA ALA A 155 5.42 -7.37 7.42
C ALA A 155 6.53 -7.82 6.48
N PHE A 156 7.68 -7.15 6.54
CA PHE A 156 8.88 -7.51 5.79
C PHE A 156 10.03 -7.75 6.76
N ASN A 157 10.73 -8.87 6.56
CA ASN A 157 11.93 -9.19 7.34
C ASN A 157 13.18 -8.48 6.78
N ALA A 158 14.33 -8.70 7.41
CA ALA A 158 15.60 -8.10 6.98
C ALA A 158 16.06 -8.53 5.58
N ARG A 159 15.53 -9.63 5.04
CA ARG A 159 15.79 -10.10 3.67
C ARG A 159 14.76 -9.57 2.66
N GLY A 160 13.80 -8.78 3.13
CA GLY A 160 12.68 -8.29 2.35
C GLY A 160 11.69 -9.35 1.92
N GLU A 161 11.60 -10.46 2.64
CA GLU A 161 10.54 -11.45 2.44
C GLU A 161 9.28 -10.99 3.18
N SER A 162 8.15 -11.04 2.49
CA SER A 162 6.86 -10.71 3.08
C SER A 162 6.42 -11.86 4.00
N GLN A 163 6.01 -11.52 5.21
CA GLN A 163 5.43 -12.45 6.17
C GLN A 163 3.94 -12.12 6.31
N PRO A 164 3.04 -13.09 6.07
CA PRO A 164 1.63 -12.90 6.38
C PRO A 164 1.45 -12.64 7.87
N GLN A 165 0.50 -11.78 8.20
CA GLN A 165 0.16 -11.41 9.58
C GLN A 165 -0.17 -12.69 10.37
N PRO A 166 0.36 -12.88 11.60
CA PRO A 166 -0.19 -13.88 12.49
C PRO A 166 -1.66 -13.53 12.70
N GLN A 167 -2.56 -14.42 12.31
CA GLN A 167 -3.96 -14.34 12.69
C GLN A 167 -3.96 -14.55 14.22
N GLU A 168 -4.06 -13.47 15.00
CA GLU A 168 -4.32 -13.58 16.43
C GLU A 168 -5.64 -14.34 16.58
N ALA A 169 -5.54 -15.61 16.97
CA ALA A 169 -6.69 -16.42 17.30
C ALA A 169 -7.35 -15.83 18.56
N PRO A 170 -8.69 -15.81 18.61
CA PRO A 170 -9.45 -15.23 19.71
C PRO A 170 -9.24 -15.95 21.05
#